data_AF-A0A9Y2DE28-F1
#
_entry.id   AF-A0A9Y2DE28-F1
#
_cell.length_a   1.000
_cell.length_b   1.000
_cell.length_c   1.000
_cell.angle_alpha   90.00
_cell.angle_beta   90.00
_cell.angle_gamma   90.00
#
_symmetry.space_group_name_H-M   'P 1'
#
loop_
_entity.id
_entity.type
_entity.pdbx_description
1 polymer ?
#
loop_
_entity_poly.entity_id
_entity_poly.type
_entity_poly.pdbx_seq_one_letter_code
_entity_poly.pdbx_strand_id
1 'polypeptide(L)'
;MRTKRLCTIPLFSLLAACSQMPDSQSSRDFSPAPSEAEMNRVSPAFAHYTDDMVIGDLWHRAGLSPRDRSIVTLSALITQQQVAELPYHFNLALDNGVTPNELSEIITHLAFYTGWGNATAAVAILGDVFGERGIDNSSSPCGLAGDMALEGESGTSCSKVG
;
A
#
# COMPACT_ATOMS: atom_id res chain seq x y z
N MET A 1 17.02 -67.67 25.05
CA MET A 1 15.57 -67.41 25.07
C MET A 1 15.32 -65.99 25.58
N ARG A 2 14.35 -65.28 24.99
CA ARG A 2 13.77 -63.96 25.38
C ARG A 2 14.66 -62.72 25.12
N THR A 3 14.65 -62.15 23.91
CA THR A 3 13.69 -61.20 23.30
C THR A 3 13.96 -59.72 23.62
N LYS A 4 14.49 -59.04 22.60
CA LYS A 4 14.58 -57.60 22.37
C LYS A 4 13.23 -56.90 22.58
N ARG A 5 13.25 -55.67 23.14
CA ARG A 5 12.34 -54.58 22.73
C ARG A 5 13.08 -53.24 22.85
N LEU A 6 13.58 -52.76 21.71
CA LEU A 6 13.89 -51.35 21.46
C LEU A 6 12.55 -50.58 21.48
N CYS A 7 12.47 -49.51 22.26
CA CYS A 7 11.35 -48.59 22.24
C CYS A 7 11.73 -47.39 21.37
N THR A 8 11.35 -47.45 20.09
CA THR A 8 11.37 -46.32 19.16
C THR A 8 10.16 -45.43 19.46
N ILE A 9 10.38 -44.21 19.93
CA ILE A 9 9.31 -43.22 20.11
C ILE A 9 9.17 -42.43 18.81
N PRO A 10 8.01 -42.45 18.13
CA PRO A 10 7.83 -41.76 16.88
C PRO A 10 7.62 -40.25 17.06
N LEU A 11 8.24 -39.56 16.12
CA LEU A 11 8.13 -38.21 15.65
C LEU A 11 6.66 -37.84 15.26
N PHE A 12 6.29 -36.57 15.51
CA PHE A 12 5.18 -35.81 14.91
C PHE A 12 3.72 -36.11 15.33
N SER A 13 3.13 -35.16 16.06
CA SER A 13 1.73 -34.74 15.87
C SER A 13 1.57 -33.29 16.35
N LEU A 14 1.93 -32.36 15.47
CA LEU A 14 1.42 -30.99 15.46
C LEU A 14 -0.03 -31.08 14.94
N LEU A 15 -1.03 -30.83 15.79
CA LEU A 15 -2.38 -30.48 15.32
C LEU A 15 -2.72 -29.07 15.78
N ALA A 16 -3.01 -28.26 14.77
CA ALA A 16 -3.38 -26.86 14.80
C ALA A 16 -4.56 -26.58 15.73
N ALA A 17 -4.33 -25.73 16.74
CA ALA A 17 -5.35 -24.98 17.43
C ALA A 17 -5.18 -23.50 17.09
N CYS A 18 -5.48 -23.14 15.84
CA CYS A 18 -5.77 -21.76 15.46
C CYS A 18 -7.16 -21.78 14.81
N SER A 19 -8.19 -21.62 15.63
CA SER A 19 -9.51 -21.20 15.17
C SER A 19 -9.99 -20.13 16.15
N GLN A 20 -10.67 -19.13 15.60
CA GLN A 20 -11.10 -17.87 16.23
C GLN A 20 -10.04 -16.75 16.28
N MET A 21 -9.75 -16.17 15.10
CA MET A 21 -9.59 -14.72 15.05
C MET A 21 -11.00 -14.10 14.95
N PRO A 22 -11.37 -13.15 15.81
CA PRO A 22 -12.62 -12.43 15.68
C PRO A 22 -12.61 -11.57 14.41
N ASP A 23 -13.77 -11.51 13.74
CA ASP A 23 -14.05 -10.60 12.63
C ASP A 23 -13.67 -9.18 13.04
N SER A 24 -12.63 -8.64 12.41
CA SER A 24 -12.19 -7.26 12.55
C SER A 24 -12.72 -6.46 11.36
N GLN A 25 -14.03 -6.50 11.16
CA GLN A 25 -14.74 -5.56 10.29
C GLN A 25 -15.69 -4.69 11.12
N SER A 26 -15.11 -3.95 12.07
CA SER A 26 -15.70 -2.67 12.44
C SER A 26 -15.13 -1.64 11.49
N SER A 27 -15.98 -1.05 10.67
CA SER A 27 -15.73 0.15 9.87
C SER A 27 -14.79 1.10 10.61
N ARG A 28 -13.52 1.11 10.24
CA ARG A 28 -12.58 2.13 10.70
C ARG A 28 -12.97 3.39 9.95
N ASP A 29 -13.76 4.23 10.61
CA ASP A 29 -14.00 5.61 10.22
C ASP A 29 -12.60 6.27 10.17
N PHE A 30 -12.01 6.31 8.98
CA PHE A 30 -10.60 6.62 8.84
C PHE A 30 -10.42 8.13 8.78
N SER A 31 -10.51 8.79 9.95
CA SER A 31 -9.81 10.05 10.15
C SER A 31 -8.62 9.79 11.06
N PRO A 32 -7.45 9.44 10.50
CA PRO A 32 -6.26 9.07 11.25
C PRO A 32 -5.57 10.28 11.88
N ALA A 33 -5.85 11.47 11.33
CA ALA A 33 -5.27 12.72 11.77
C ALA A 33 -6.16 13.38 12.84
N PRO A 34 -5.56 13.95 13.90
CA PRO A 34 -6.30 14.71 14.89
C PRO A 34 -7.00 15.91 14.24
N SER A 35 -8.19 16.26 14.74
CA SER A 35 -8.87 17.47 14.28
C SER A 35 -8.05 18.73 14.60
N GLU A 36 -8.23 19.79 13.83
CA GLU A 36 -7.58 21.08 14.09
C GLU A 36 -7.85 21.58 15.53
N ALA A 37 -9.08 21.45 16.01
CA ALA A 37 -9.44 21.81 17.38
C ALA A 37 -8.69 20.97 18.43
N GLU A 38 -8.48 19.69 18.16
CA GLU A 38 -7.70 18.81 19.05
C GLU A 38 -6.22 19.18 19.04
N MET A 39 -5.64 19.40 17.86
CA MET A 39 -4.26 19.87 17.73
C MET A 39 -4.05 21.19 18.47
N ASN A 40 -4.94 22.16 18.27
CA ASN A 40 -4.88 23.44 18.97
C ASN A 40 -4.99 23.30 20.50
N ARG A 41 -5.84 22.39 20.98
CA ARG A 41 -6.02 22.14 22.42
C ARG A 41 -4.82 21.43 23.05
N VAL A 42 -4.21 20.48 22.35
CA VAL A 42 -3.16 19.59 22.90
C VAL A 42 -1.75 20.12 22.63
N SER A 43 -1.51 20.65 21.43
CA SER A 43 -0.21 21.13 20.96
C SER A 43 -0.38 22.34 20.02
N PRO A 44 -0.67 23.54 20.56
CA PRO A 44 -1.00 24.71 19.74
C PRO A 44 0.13 25.17 18.82
N ALA A 45 1.39 25.00 19.22
CA ALA A 45 2.52 25.29 18.34
C ALA A 45 2.57 24.35 17.13
N PHE A 46 2.21 23.08 17.32
CA PHE A 46 2.14 22.12 16.23
C PHE A 46 1.00 22.47 15.27
N ALA A 47 -0.20 22.80 15.79
CA ALA A 47 -1.32 23.27 14.97
C ALA A 47 -0.92 24.48 14.11
N HIS A 48 -0.29 25.49 14.72
CA HIS A 48 0.21 26.67 14.00
C HIS A 48 1.19 26.32 12.87
N TYR A 49 2.15 25.41 13.10
CA TYR A 49 3.05 24.99 12.03
C TYR A 49 2.35 24.19 10.93
N THR A 50 1.37 23.36 11.28
CA THR A 50 0.57 22.62 10.30
C THR A 50 -0.23 23.59 9.42
N ASP A 51 -0.95 24.53 10.01
CA ASP A 51 -1.85 25.42 9.28
C ASP A 51 -1.09 26.50 8.49
N ASP A 52 -0.19 27.23 9.14
CA ASP A 52 0.44 28.41 8.52
C ASP A 52 1.63 28.00 7.64
N MET A 53 2.48 27.08 8.12
CA MET A 53 3.71 26.74 7.40
C MET A 53 3.52 25.60 6.40
N VAL A 54 2.92 24.48 6.82
CA VAL A 54 2.76 23.33 5.93
C VAL A 54 1.66 23.61 4.92
N ILE A 55 0.42 23.81 5.37
CA ILE A 55 -0.74 24.00 4.51
C ILE A 55 -0.69 25.39 3.86
N GLY A 56 -0.47 26.45 4.63
CA GLY A 56 -0.53 27.84 4.16
C GLY A 56 0.59 28.23 3.20
N ASP A 57 1.82 27.77 3.40
CA ASP A 57 2.98 28.14 2.57
C ASP A 57 3.54 26.96 1.77
N LEU A 58 4.08 25.93 2.43
CA LEU A 58 4.92 24.90 1.81
C LEU A 58 4.25 24.24 0.59
N TRP A 59 2.97 23.89 0.70
CA TRP A 59 2.20 23.24 -0.37
C TRP A 59 1.88 24.16 -1.55
N HIS A 60 1.94 25.49 -1.37
CA HIS A 60 1.63 26.50 -2.40
C HIS A 60 2.87 27.06 -3.11
N ARG A 61 4.09 26.70 -2.68
CA ARG A 61 5.32 27.24 -3.28
C ARG A 61 5.46 26.82 -4.76
N ALA A 62 5.69 27.79 -5.63
CA ALA A 62 5.65 27.65 -7.10
C ALA A 62 6.69 26.68 -7.73
N GLY A 63 7.71 26.23 -6.99
CA GLY A 63 8.77 25.36 -7.52
C GLY A 63 8.37 23.91 -7.74
N LEU A 64 7.24 23.45 -7.18
CA LEU A 64 6.74 22.10 -7.36
C LEU A 64 5.21 22.11 -7.31
N SER A 65 4.57 21.43 -8.25
CA SER A 65 3.11 21.36 -8.33
C SER A 65 2.51 20.58 -7.15
N PRO A 66 1.24 20.83 -6.76
CA PRO A 66 0.57 20.02 -5.74
C PRO A 66 0.56 18.52 -6.09
N ARG A 67 0.43 18.18 -7.38
CA ARG A 67 0.51 16.81 -7.89
C ARG A 67 1.85 16.16 -7.54
N ASP A 68 2.95 16.81 -7.90
CA ASP A 68 4.28 16.25 -7.69
C ASP A 68 4.66 16.24 -6.20
N ARG A 69 4.17 17.21 -5.42
CA ARG A 69 4.28 17.20 -3.96
C ARG A 69 3.61 15.97 -3.36
N SER A 70 2.39 15.65 -3.80
CA SER A 70 1.70 14.44 -3.34
C SER A 70 2.50 13.17 -3.65
N ILE A 71 3.11 13.06 -4.83
CA ILE A 71 3.97 11.92 -5.19
C ILE A 71 5.18 11.80 -4.26
N VAL A 72 5.87 12.92 -3.99
CA VAL A 72 7.04 12.94 -3.10
C VAL A 72 6.65 12.58 -1.67
N THR A 73 5.56 13.16 -1.16
CA THR A 73 5.06 12.88 0.19
C THR A 73 4.66 11.43 0.33
N LEU A 74 3.86 10.87 -0.60
CA LEU A 74 3.50 9.45 -0.58
C LEU A 74 4.72 8.54 -0.60
N SER A 75 5.71 8.86 -1.44
CA SER A 75 6.96 8.08 -1.51
C SER A 75 7.68 8.06 -0.16
N ALA A 76 7.75 9.20 0.53
CA ALA A 76 8.34 9.29 1.86
C ALA A 76 7.53 8.52 2.93
N LEU A 77 6.21 8.61 2.91
CA LEU A 77 5.32 7.93 3.86
C LEU A 77 5.38 6.40 3.70
N ILE A 78 5.35 5.90 2.46
CA ILE A 78 5.47 4.47 2.14
C ILE A 78 6.82 3.94 2.61
N THR A 79 7.90 4.67 2.29
CA THR A 79 9.27 4.28 2.68
C THR A 79 9.42 4.17 4.20
N GLN A 80 8.81 5.09 4.95
CA GLN A 80 8.87 5.15 6.41
C GLN A 80 7.80 4.31 7.11
N GLN A 81 6.95 3.59 6.37
CA GLN A 81 5.81 2.84 6.91
C GLN A 81 4.87 3.68 7.80
N GLN A 82 4.68 4.96 7.45
CA GLN A 82 3.75 5.86 8.16
C GLN A 82 2.30 5.62 7.72
N VAL A 83 1.81 4.40 7.95
CA VAL A 83 0.54 3.88 7.42
C VAL A 83 -0.69 4.66 7.87
N ALA A 84 -0.64 5.32 9.03
CA ALA A 84 -1.73 6.15 9.52
C ALA A 84 -1.99 7.36 8.59
N GLU A 85 -0.95 7.92 7.99
CA GLU A 85 -1.07 9.12 7.13
C GLU A 85 -1.47 8.79 5.69
N LEU A 86 -1.31 7.53 5.26
CA LEU A 86 -1.45 7.14 3.87
C LEU A 86 -2.85 7.39 3.28
N PRO A 87 -3.98 7.09 3.97
CA PRO A 87 -5.30 7.35 3.42
C PRO A 87 -5.56 8.81 3.10
N TYR A 88 -5.17 9.73 3.99
CA TYR A 88 -5.30 11.16 3.73
C TYR A 88 -4.47 11.56 2.50
N HIS A 89 -3.21 11.13 2.43
CA HIS A 89 -2.33 11.52 1.33
C HIS A 89 -2.64 10.83 0.00
N PHE A 90 -3.22 9.63 -0.02
CA PHE A 90 -3.73 9.02 -1.26
C PHE A 90 -4.94 9.79 -1.79
N ASN A 91 -5.88 10.15 -0.92
CA ASN A 91 -7.01 11.01 -1.28
C ASN A 91 -6.53 12.35 -1.84
N LEU A 92 -5.63 13.02 -1.12
CA LEU A 92 -5.03 14.29 -1.55
C LEU A 92 -4.27 14.16 -2.88
N ALA A 93 -3.57 13.05 -3.12
CA ALA A 93 -2.89 12.80 -4.39
C ALA A 93 -3.87 12.70 -5.57
N LEU A 94 -4.97 11.97 -5.38
CA LEU A 94 -6.04 11.86 -6.38
C LEU A 94 -6.69 13.23 -6.65
N ASP A 95 -6.97 14.00 -5.59
CA ASP A 95 -7.56 15.35 -5.72
C ASP A 95 -6.60 16.33 -6.42
N ASN A 96 -5.29 16.16 -6.22
CA ASN A 96 -4.24 16.91 -6.92
C ASN A 96 -3.93 16.38 -8.33
N GLY A 97 -4.65 15.38 -8.83
CA GLY A 97 -4.55 14.89 -10.20
C GLY A 97 -3.50 13.80 -10.45
N VAL A 98 -3.01 13.11 -9.40
CA VAL A 98 -2.30 11.83 -9.59
C VAL A 98 -3.33 10.77 -9.95
N THR A 99 -3.09 10.01 -11.01
CA THR A 99 -4.07 9.01 -11.48
C THR A 99 -3.99 7.71 -10.67
N PRO A 100 -5.08 6.90 -10.63
CA PRO A 100 -5.06 5.58 -10.00
C PRO A 100 -3.94 4.66 -10.52
N ASN A 101 -3.69 4.70 -11.83
CA ASN A 101 -2.63 3.93 -12.46
C ASN A 101 -1.23 4.39 -11.99
N GLU A 102 -1.00 5.71 -11.90
CA GLU A 102 0.25 6.25 -11.38
C GLU A 102 0.49 5.86 -9.91
N LEU A 103 -0.53 5.87 -9.07
CA LEU A 103 -0.42 5.41 -7.68
C LEU A 103 -0.04 3.93 -7.60
N SER A 104 -0.65 3.10 -8.45
CA SER A 104 -0.29 1.68 -8.57
C SER A 104 1.17 1.49 -8.99
N GLU A 105 1.63 2.25 -9.99
CA GLU A 105 3.02 2.18 -10.47
C GLU A 105 4.04 2.72 -9.44
N ILE A 106 3.71 3.78 -8.71
CA ILE A 106 4.55 4.29 -7.61
C ILE A 106 4.77 3.20 -6.55
N ILE A 107 3.70 2.51 -6.13
CA ILE A 107 3.82 1.43 -5.14
C ILE A 107 4.66 0.27 -5.68
N THR A 108 4.42 -0.15 -6.93
CA THR A 108 5.20 -1.20 -7.59
C THR A 108 6.68 -0.83 -7.66
N HIS A 109 7.00 0.41 -8.06
CA HIS A 109 8.38 0.90 -8.11
C HIS A 109 9.03 0.89 -6.73
N LEU A 110 8.34 1.40 -5.70
CA LEU A 110 8.85 1.44 -4.33
C LEU A 110 9.03 0.06 -3.70
N ALA A 111 8.35 -0.99 -4.20
CA ALA A 111 8.58 -2.36 -3.75
C ALA A 111 10.04 -2.79 -3.96
N PHE A 112 10.66 -2.38 -5.07
CA PHE A 112 12.06 -2.69 -5.40
C PHE A 112 13.06 -1.89 -4.58
N TYR A 113 12.73 -0.64 -4.23
CA TYR A 113 13.66 0.27 -3.56
C TYR A 113 13.53 0.26 -2.03
N THR A 114 12.33 0.00 -1.51
CA THR A 114 12.01 0.13 -0.08
C THR A 114 11.60 -1.19 0.55
N GLY A 115 11.42 -2.23 -0.27
CA GLY A 115 11.09 -3.58 0.16
C GLY A 115 9.62 -3.94 -0.02
N TRP A 116 9.36 -5.23 -0.25
CA TRP A 116 8.03 -5.74 -0.56
C TRP A 116 7.01 -5.49 0.56
N GLY A 117 7.44 -5.53 1.83
CA GLY A 117 6.57 -5.26 2.98
C GLY A 117 5.94 -3.86 2.96
N ASN A 118 6.72 -2.84 2.62
CA ASN A 118 6.24 -1.46 2.48
C ASN A 118 5.17 -1.36 1.39
N ALA A 119 5.44 -1.95 0.23
CA ALA A 119 4.51 -1.96 -0.88
C ALA A 119 3.21 -2.70 -0.52
N THR A 120 3.28 -3.87 0.11
CA THR A 120 2.07 -4.63 0.50
C THR A 120 1.17 -3.87 1.47
N ALA A 121 1.75 -3.14 2.43
CA ALA A 121 0.99 -2.30 3.33
C ALA A 121 0.30 -1.15 2.57
N ALA A 122 1.02 -0.51 1.65
CA ALA A 122 0.48 0.57 0.82
C ALA A 122 -0.64 0.09 -0.13
N VAL A 123 -0.50 -1.10 -0.74
CA VAL A 123 -1.53 -1.69 -1.62
C VAL A 123 -2.85 -1.90 -0.87
N ALA A 124 -2.80 -2.49 0.33
CA ALA A 124 -4.00 -2.73 1.11
C ALA A 124 -4.76 -1.43 1.38
N ILE A 125 -4.03 -0.39 1.79
CA ILE A 125 -4.59 0.92 2.11
C ILE A 125 -5.12 1.63 0.86
N LEU A 126 -4.39 1.59 -0.25
CA LEU A 126 -4.86 2.17 -1.52
C LEU A 126 -6.12 1.47 -2.02
N GLY A 127 -6.23 0.15 -1.80
CA GLY A 127 -7.43 -0.63 -2.11
C GLY A 127 -8.67 -0.12 -1.37
N ASP A 128 -8.54 0.16 -0.07
CA ASP A 128 -9.63 0.75 0.72
C ASP A 128 -10.05 2.12 0.16
N VAL A 129 -9.09 3.00 -0.13
CA VAL A 129 -9.35 4.33 -0.72
C VAL A 129 -10.02 4.23 -2.10
N PHE A 130 -9.61 3.30 -2.95
CA PHE A 130 -10.26 3.05 -4.24
C PHE A 130 -11.68 2.54 -4.06
N GLY A 131 -11.93 1.65 -3.10
CA GLY A 131 -13.26 1.19 -2.75
C GLY A 131 -14.18 2.32 -2.32
N GLU A 132 -13.70 3.21 -1.44
CA GLU A 132 -14.43 4.39 -0.97
C GLU A 132 -14.75 5.39 -2.09
N ARG A 133 -13.82 5.57 -3.05
CA ARG A 133 -14.00 6.48 -4.19
C ARG A 133 -14.70 5.85 -5.40
N GLY A 134 -15.03 4.55 -5.37
CA GLY A 134 -15.60 3.83 -6.50
C GLY A 134 -14.67 3.74 -7.72
N ILE A 135 -13.35 3.68 -7.48
CA ILE A 135 -12.32 3.58 -8.52
C ILE A 135 -12.03 2.11 -8.82
N ASP A 136 -12.20 1.71 -10.08
CA ASP A 136 -11.76 0.39 -10.58
C ASP A 136 -10.46 0.53 -11.38
N ASN A 137 -9.37 -0.05 -10.86
CA ASN A 137 -8.05 -0.05 -11.51
C ASN A 137 -7.69 -1.41 -12.12
N SER A 138 -8.64 -2.35 -12.24
CA SER A 138 -8.40 -3.70 -12.77
C SER A 138 -8.15 -3.76 -14.28
N SER A 139 -8.51 -2.70 -15.00
CA SER A 139 -8.36 -2.58 -16.45
C SER A 139 -7.06 -1.90 -16.89
N SER A 140 -6.24 -1.43 -15.95
CA SER A 140 -4.93 -0.87 -16.26
C SER A 140 -4.07 -1.94 -16.95
N PRO A 141 -3.35 -1.60 -18.05
CA PRO A 141 -2.59 -2.58 -18.80
C PRO A 141 -1.66 -3.33 -17.85
N CYS A 142 -1.95 -4.61 -17.62
CA CYS A 142 -1.08 -5.49 -16.86
C CYS A 142 0.28 -5.47 -17.53
N GLY A 143 1.25 -4.76 -16.93
CA GLY A 143 2.59 -4.54 -17.46
C GLY A 143 3.48 -5.79 -17.50
N LEU A 144 2.90 -6.99 -17.63
CA LEU A 144 3.61 -8.26 -17.62
C LEU A 144 3.34 -9.14 -18.85
N ALA A 145 2.59 -8.67 -19.85
CA ALA A 145 2.35 -9.45 -21.08
C ALA A 145 3.46 -9.30 -22.15
N GLY A 146 4.48 -8.46 -21.94
CA GLY A 146 5.51 -8.16 -22.95
C GLY A 146 6.88 -8.82 -22.73
N ASP A 147 7.48 -8.66 -21.55
CA ASP A 147 8.95 -8.53 -21.51
C ASP A 147 9.68 -9.55 -20.61
N MET A 148 9.11 -10.75 -20.42
CA MET A 148 9.88 -11.89 -19.90
C MET A 148 9.99 -13.05 -20.89
N ALA A 149 9.76 -12.78 -22.17
CA ALA A 149 10.35 -13.60 -23.21
C ALA A 149 11.85 -13.32 -23.24
N LEU A 150 12.61 -14.07 -22.43
CA LEU A 150 14.02 -14.27 -22.71
C LEU A 150 14.11 -14.81 -24.14
N GLU A 151 14.72 -14.04 -25.04
CA GLU A 151 14.92 -14.44 -26.42
C GLU A 151 15.61 -15.80 -26.47
N GLY A 152 14.89 -16.77 -27.03
CA GLY A 152 15.37 -18.13 -27.24
C GLY A 152 14.33 -19.16 -26.84
N GLU A 153 13.36 -19.40 -27.72
CA GLU A 153 13.12 -20.72 -28.34
C GLU A 153 11.88 -20.65 -29.26
N SER A 154 12.13 -20.97 -30.53
CA SER A 154 11.23 -21.51 -31.56
C SER A 154 9.76 -21.07 -31.62
N GLY A 155 9.42 -20.40 -32.72
CA GLY A 155 8.06 -19.98 -33.03
C GLY A 155 7.05 -21.12 -33.22
N THR A 156 5.78 -20.74 -33.20
CA THR A 156 4.70 -21.35 -33.99
C THR A 156 3.56 -20.35 -34.13
N SER A 157 3.37 -19.93 -35.39
CA SER A 157 2.13 -19.56 -36.07
C SER A 157 0.90 -19.16 -35.23
N CYS A 158 0.53 -17.88 -35.32
CA CYS A 158 -0.82 -17.39 -35.05
C CYS A 158 -1.80 -17.97 -36.09
N SER A 159 -2.80 -18.75 -35.64
CA SER A 159 -3.96 -19.11 -36.46
C SER A 159 -5.17 -18.32 -35.95
N LYS A 160 -5.74 -17.50 -36.83
CA LYS A 160 -7.01 -16.78 -36.61
C LYS A 160 -8.15 -17.78 -36.59
N VAL A 161 -9.00 -17.66 -35.57
CA VAL A 161 -10.39 -18.14 -35.53
C VAL A 161 -11.19 -16.87 -35.25
N GLY A 162 -12.29 -16.51 -35.91
CA GLY A 162 -13.13 -17.08 -36.96
C GLY A 162 -14.30 -16.11 -37.08
#